data_AF-A0A814F6K3-F1
#
_entry.id   AF-A0A814F6K3-F1
#
_cell.length_a   1.000
_cell.length_b   1.000
_cell.length_c   1.000
_cell.angle_alpha   90.00
_cell.angle_beta   90.00
_cell.angle_gamma   90.00
#
_symmetry.space_group_name_H-M   'P 1'
#
loop_
_entity.id
_entity.type
_entity.pdbx_description
1 polymer ?
#
loop_
_entity_poly.entity_id
_entity_poly.type
_entity_poly.pdbx_seq_one_letter_code
_entity_poly.pdbx_strand_id
1 'polypeptide(L)'
;MKIINVCCYQAMLHFLAKIVCLILFIFIYCEFLIYYFVLLGCSWPQLSKINQDFTVKPPNDPNKKPLHVMFIADTHLLGSREGHWFDKLRREWQMYRSFQSARFLFEPHVIFFLGDITDEGKWCSDHEWEKTVSRFHSLFSVPTSTKLYVLAGNHDIGFHYDVSDGRLERFEKSFQAPHVRLITIDDDDNIDFILINSMAFEGDQCRLCARAEKELNEIVNNLHRSETSTKPVLLSHFPLYRVSDANCSLWTQSSSSKFVSHKQRYDVLSQEASENLLKKIKPRLVFTAHTHDFCYTEHTDMKGKKIPEWTVPSFSWRYRDDPSLMLLSITTNNERVSHCRLPRESTVFWSYGIGAFLLIFYILFGGRRPFGLFAFCFLRKRIKL
;
A
#
# COMPACT_ATOMS: atom_id res chain seq x y z
N MET A 1 -28.89 35.42 44.76
CA MET A 1 -27.49 35.60 44.26
C MET A 1 -26.81 34.27 43.92
N LYS A 2 -27.01 33.19 44.70
CA LYS A 2 -26.45 31.85 44.41
C LYS A 2 -26.93 31.23 43.08
N ILE A 3 -28.24 31.24 42.80
CA ILE A 3 -28.83 30.61 41.60
C ILE A 3 -28.31 31.21 40.28
N ILE A 4 -28.16 32.53 40.20
CA ILE A 4 -27.68 33.25 39.01
C ILE A 4 -26.21 32.90 38.71
N ASN A 5 -25.37 32.75 39.74
CA ASN A 5 -23.98 32.31 39.58
C ASN A 5 -23.88 30.84 39.13
N VAL A 6 -24.80 29.98 39.58
CA VAL A 6 -24.87 28.57 39.14
C VAL A 6 -25.29 28.48 37.67
N CYS A 7 -26.31 29.23 37.23
CA CYS A 7 -26.72 29.26 35.82
C CYS A 7 -25.63 29.84 34.89
N CYS A 8 -24.95 30.91 35.30
CA CYS A 8 -23.81 31.50 34.57
C CYS A 8 -22.65 30.48 34.43
N TYR A 9 -22.31 29.78 35.52
CA TYR A 9 -21.28 28.74 35.51
C TYR A 9 -21.65 27.53 34.64
N GLN A 10 -22.89 27.08 34.73
CA GLN A 10 -23.40 25.96 33.95
C GLN A 10 -23.41 26.27 32.44
N ALA A 11 -23.82 27.49 32.04
CA ALA A 11 -23.77 27.91 30.65
C ALA A 11 -22.33 27.96 30.09
N MET A 12 -21.36 28.43 30.89
CA MET A 12 -19.95 28.44 30.51
C MET A 12 -19.39 27.00 30.39
N LEU A 13 -19.73 26.12 31.33
CA LEU A 13 -19.32 24.72 31.31
C LEU A 13 -19.88 23.99 30.09
N HIS A 14 -21.16 24.21 29.74
CA HIS A 14 -21.76 23.65 28.53
C HIS A 14 -21.10 24.16 27.25
N PHE A 15 -20.71 25.44 27.21
CA PHE A 15 -20.00 26.00 26.06
C PHE A 15 -18.60 25.40 25.89
N LEU A 16 -17.83 25.29 26.97
CA LEU A 16 -16.52 24.61 26.97
C LEU A 16 -16.65 23.13 26.59
N ALA A 17 -17.64 22.43 27.14
CA ALA A 17 -17.90 21.03 26.79
C ALA A 17 -18.18 20.88 25.29
N LYS A 18 -18.97 21.77 24.68
CA LYS A 18 -19.20 21.75 23.22
C LYS A 18 -17.93 21.95 22.41
N ILE A 19 -17.06 22.90 22.82
CA ILE A 19 -15.76 23.12 22.17
C ILE A 19 -14.91 21.85 22.22
N VAL A 20 -14.80 21.24 23.40
CA VAL A 20 -14.05 19.99 23.59
C VAL A 20 -14.64 18.87 22.71
N CYS A 21 -15.97 18.72 22.68
CA CYS A 21 -16.63 17.73 21.82
C CYS A 21 -16.34 17.97 20.33
N LEU A 22 -16.33 19.23 19.86
CA LEU A 22 -16.03 19.56 18.46
C LEU A 22 -14.56 19.25 18.11
N ILE A 23 -13.62 19.60 19.00
CA ILE A 23 -12.20 19.27 18.83
C ILE A 23 -12.02 17.76 18.76
N LEU A 24 -12.62 17.02 19.69
CA LEU A 24 -12.56 15.56 19.70
C LEU A 24 -13.20 14.95 18.45
N PHE A 25 -14.33 15.49 17.99
CA PHE A 25 -14.98 15.03 16.77
C PHE A 25 -14.08 15.21 15.54
N ILE A 26 -13.48 16.38 15.35
CA ILE A 26 -12.56 16.64 14.23
C ILE A 26 -11.35 15.71 14.32
N PHE A 27 -10.78 15.53 15.52
CA PHE A 27 -9.67 14.62 15.75
C PHE A 27 -10.03 13.18 15.40
N ILE A 28 -11.15 12.65 15.91
CA ILE A 28 -11.63 11.29 15.62
C ILE A 28 -11.93 11.12 14.12
N TYR A 29 -12.50 12.14 13.48
CA TYR A 29 -12.76 12.10 12.05
C TYR A 29 -11.46 11.95 11.25
N CYS A 30 -10.50 12.85 11.46
CA CYS A 30 -9.24 12.90 10.71
C CYS A 30 -8.30 11.72 11.02
N GLU A 31 -8.26 11.26 12.27
CA GLU A 31 -7.30 10.22 12.70
C GLU A 31 -7.87 8.81 12.65
N PHE A 32 -9.19 8.64 12.51
CA PHE A 32 -9.83 7.34 12.55
C PHE A 32 -10.91 7.13 11.47
N LEU A 33 -11.97 7.94 11.45
CA LEU A 33 -13.15 7.65 10.63
C LEU A 33 -12.92 7.83 9.13
N ILE A 34 -12.10 8.80 8.73
CA ILE A 34 -11.83 9.10 7.32
C ILE A 34 -11.29 7.87 6.56
N TYR A 35 -10.48 7.04 7.22
CA TYR A 35 -9.94 5.81 6.63
C TYR A 35 -11.05 4.84 6.24
N TYR A 36 -12.04 4.63 7.11
CA TYR A 36 -13.19 3.77 6.80
C TYR A 36 -14.05 4.37 5.70
N PHE A 37 -14.36 5.68 5.75
CA PHE A 37 -15.21 6.30 4.74
C PHE A 37 -14.63 6.24 3.34
N VAL A 38 -13.32 6.46 3.19
CA VAL A 38 -12.66 6.36 1.89
C VAL A 38 -12.62 4.90 1.41
N LEU A 39 -12.30 3.96 2.31
CA LEU A 39 -12.20 2.54 1.96
C LEU A 39 -13.55 1.88 1.63
N LEU A 40 -14.66 2.33 2.25
CA LEU A 40 -16.02 1.89 1.91
C LEU A 40 -16.43 2.23 0.47
N GLY A 41 -15.70 3.15 -0.18
CA GLY A 41 -15.85 3.43 -1.62
C GLY A 41 -15.21 2.38 -2.53
N CYS A 42 -14.54 1.36 -1.97
CA CYS A 42 -13.96 0.25 -2.71
C CYS A 42 -14.60 -1.09 -2.31
N SER A 43 -14.51 -2.07 -3.20
CA SER A 43 -15.02 -3.42 -2.96
C SER A 43 -14.22 -4.45 -3.73
N TRP A 44 -14.30 -5.72 -3.31
CA TRP A 44 -13.72 -6.82 -4.07
C TRP A 44 -14.30 -6.85 -5.49
N PRO A 45 -13.45 -6.87 -6.53
CA PRO A 45 -13.92 -6.82 -7.89
C PRO A 45 -14.64 -8.13 -8.23
N GLN A 46 -15.80 -8.02 -8.89
CA GLN A 46 -16.60 -9.17 -9.27
C GLN A 46 -16.04 -9.82 -10.55
N LEU A 47 -15.90 -11.14 -10.52
CA LEU A 47 -15.46 -11.91 -11.69
C LEU A 47 -16.54 -11.88 -12.78
N SER A 48 -16.10 -11.81 -14.04
CA SER A 48 -16.98 -11.82 -15.21
C SER A 48 -16.65 -13.00 -16.11
N LYS A 49 -17.67 -13.62 -16.71
CA LYS A 49 -17.48 -14.70 -17.69
C LYS A 49 -16.70 -14.25 -18.94
N ILE A 50 -16.71 -12.95 -19.25
CA ILE A 50 -15.97 -12.38 -20.39
C ILE A 50 -14.45 -12.50 -20.17
N ASN A 51 -14.00 -12.44 -18.92
CA ASN A 51 -12.59 -12.47 -18.55
C ASN A 51 -12.06 -13.89 -18.35
N GLN A 52 -12.88 -14.92 -18.60
CA GLN A 52 -12.51 -16.30 -18.32
C GLN A 52 -11.58 -16.86 -19.41
N ASP A 53 -10.44 -17.43 -19.00
CA ASP A 53 -9.51 -18.13 -19.88
C ASP A 53 -9.95 -19.60 -20.03
N PHE A 54 -10.72 -19.89 -21.09
CA PHE A 54 -11.21 -21.23 -21.39
C PHE A 54 -10.10 -22.24 -21.75
N THR A 55 -8.84 -21.81 -21.89
CA THR A 55 -7.70 -22.72 -22.09
C THR A 55 -7.17 -23.31 -20.78
N VAL A 56 -7.59 -22.76 -19.63
CA VAL A 56 -7.19 -23.22 -18.30
C VAL A 56 -8.38 -23.90 -17.62
N LYS A 57 -8.11 -25.01 -16.92
CA LYS A 57 -9.13 -25.77 -16.19
C LYS A 57 -9.87 -24.84 -15.21
N PRO A 58 -11.21 -24.79 -15.23
CA PRO A 58 -11.96 -24.04 -14.22
C PRO A 58 -11.76 -24.63 -12.82
N PRO A 59 -12.16 -23.91 -11.76
CA PRO A 59 -12.14 -24.44 -10.41
C PRO A 59 -12.86 -25.77 -10.31
N ASN A 60 -12.38 -26.65 -9.44
CA ASN A 60 -12.99 -27.97 -9.21
C ASN A 60 -14.44 -27.84 -8.70
N ASP A 61 -14.73 -26.83 -7.87
CA ASP A 61 -16.08 -26.45 -7.44
C ASP A 61 -16.56 -25.19 -8.20
N PRO A 62 -17.63 -25.28 -9.03
CA PRO A 62 -18.19 -24.13 -9.75
C PRO A 62 -18.73 -23.00 -8.87
N ASN A 63 -19.08 -23.29 -7.60
CA ASN A 63 -19.60 -22.31 -6.66
C ASN A 63 -18.52 -21.74 -5.73
N LYS A 64 -17.26 -22.13 -5.94
CA LYS A 64 -16.15 -21.69 -5.10
C LYS A 64 -15.98 -20.18 -5.17
N LYS A 65 -15.79 -19.58 -4.00
CA LYS A 65 -15.49 -18.14 -3.88
C LYS A 65 -14.08 -17.86 -4.40
N PRO A 66 -13.86 -16.71 -5.05
CA PRO A 66 -12.54 -16.35 -5.52
C PRO A 66 -11.56 -16.15 -4.36
N LEU A 67 -10.29 -16.43 -4.62
CA LEU A 67 -9.21 -16.00 -3.75
C LEU A 67 -9.11 -14.47 -3.82
N HIS A 68 -9.34 -13.84 -2.68
CA HIS A 68 -9.12 -12.41 -2.48
C HIS A 68 -7.69 -12.09 -2.03
N VAL A 69 -6.98 -11.32 -2.85
CA VAL A 69 -5.58 -10.93 -2.65
C VAL A 69 -5.48 -9.40 -2.59
N MET A 70 -4.75 -8.87 -1.61
CA MET A 70 -4.47 -7.44 -1.47
C MET A 70 -2.99 -7.16 -1.76
N PHE A 71 -2.71 -6.12 -2.55
CA PHE A 71 -1.35 -5.68 -2.86
C PHE A 71 -1.07 -4.29 -2.29
N ILE A 72 0.11 -4.16 -1.69
CA ILE A 72 0.65 -2.95 -1.09
C ILE A 72 2.10 -2.80 -1.58
N ALA A 73 2.58 -1.59 -1.77
CA ALA A 73 3.97 -1.33 -2.13
C ALA A 73 4.46 0.00 -1.55
N ASP A 74 5.79 0.17 -1.54
CA ASP A 74 6.45 1.45 -1.26
C ASP A 74 5.95 2.05 0.07
N THR A 75 6.01 1.26 1.15
CA THR A 75 5.66 1.75 2.48
C THR A 75 6.72 2.72 3.01
N HIS A 76 7.99 2.54 2.62
CA HIS A 76 9.09 3.42 2.96
C HIS A 76 9.11 3.78 4.46
N LEU A 77 9.17 2.77 5.31
CA LEU A 77 9.30 2.97 6.76
C LEU A 77 10.54 3.82 7.03
N LEU A 78 10.33 4.99 7.62
CA LEU A 78 11.39 5.97 7.81
C LEU A 78 12.47 5.42 8.75
N GLY A 79 13.72 5.63 8.35
CA GLY A 79 14.89 5.29 9.15
C GLY A 79 15.29 6.40 10.11
N SER A 80 16.50 6.30 10.62
CA SER A 80 17.06 7.19 11.64
C SER A 80 17.85 8.35 11.05
N ARG A 81 18.24 8.26 9.77
CA ARG A 81 19.19 9.20 9.14
C ARG A 81 18.49 10.37 8.49
N GLU A 82 17.52 10.10 7.62
CA GLU A 82 16.78 11.09 6.84
C GLU A 82 15.36 11.32 7.39
N GLY A 83 14.93 10.49 8.36
CA GLY A 83 13.61 10.56 8.96
C GLY A 83 13.49 11.58 10.10
N HIS A 84 12.71 12.65 9.88
CA HIS A 84 12.28 13.53 10.98
C HIS A 84 11.22 12.83 11.85
N TRP A 85 11.32 12.93 13.18
CA TRP A 85 10.46 12.19 14.11
C TRP A 85 8.96 12.45 13.93
N PHE A 86 8.57 13.69 13.59
CA PHE A 86 7.17 14.04 13.37
C PHE A 86 6.65 13.51 12.02
N ASP A 87 7.49 13.51 10.99
CA ASP A 87 7.14 12.92 9.69
C ASP A 87 6.91 11.42 9.89
N LYS A 88 7.88 10.76 10.56
CA LYS A 88 7.77 9.35 10.95
C LYS A 88 6.45 9.05 11.68
N LEU A 89 6.11 9.82 12.70
CA LEU A 89 4.86 9.66 13.45
C LEU A 89 3.63 9.75 12.54
N ARG A 90 3.56 10.76 11.65
CA ARG A 90 2.41 10.97 10.77
C ARG A 90 2.30 9.90 9.69
N ARG A 91 3.40 9.56 8.99
CA ARG A 91 3.40 8.55 7.92
C ARG A 91 3.09 7.17 8.48
N GLU A 92 3.70 6.78 9.59
CA GLU A 92 3.44 5.45 10.18
C GLU A 92 2.04 5.35 10.78
N TRP A 93 1.53 6.42 11.40
CA TRP A 93 0.14 6.45 11.84
C TRP A 93 -0.83 6.30 10.67
N GLN A 94 -0.58 7.00 9.57
CA GLN A 94 -1.37 6.84 8.35
C GLN A 94 -1.31 5.41 7.82
N MET A 95 -0.12 4.83 7.67
CA MET A 95 0.02 3.46 7.17
C MET A 95 -0.68 2.46 8.08
N TYR A 96 -0.53 2.58 9.40
CA TYR A 96 -1.22 1.75 10.38
C TYR A 96 -2.74 1.85 10.23
N ARG A 97 -3.29 3.08 10.21
CA ARG A 97 -4.73 3.30 10.10
C ARG A 97 -5.29 2.83 8.76
N SER A 98 -4.61 3.13 7.66
CA SER A 98 -4.98 2.64 6.32
C SER A 98 -4.98 1.12 6.27
N PHE A 99 -3.91 0.47 6.73
CA PHE A 99 -3.76 -0.97 6.66
C PHE A 99 -4.75 -1.70 7.56
N GLN A 100 -4.86 -1.32 8.84
CA GLN A 100 -5.76 -2.00 9.76
C GLN A 100 -7.23 -1.80 9.38
N SER A 101 -7.60 -0.65 8.84
CA SER A 101 -8.97 -0.41 8.35
C SER A 101 -9.25 -1.21 7.08
N ALA A 102 -8.31 -1.27 6.12
CA ALA A 102 -8.46 -2.05 4.90
C ALA A 102 -8.53 -3.55 5.18
N ARG A 103 -7.63 -4.06 6.02
CA ARG A 103 -7.63 -5.46 6.47
C ARG A 103 -8.94 -5.82 7.16
N PHE A 104 -9.45 -4.94 8.03
CA PHE A 104 -10.72 -5.16 8.73
C PHE A 104 -11.92 -5.16 7.79
N LEU A 105 -11.99 -4.23 6.84
CA LEU A 105 -13.13 -4.11 5.93
C LEU A 105 -13.14 -5.18 4.84
N PHE A 106 -11.96 -5.56 4.33
CA PHE A 106 -11.86 -6.44 3.18
C PHE A 106 -11.56 -7.89 3.52
N GLU A 107 -10.99 -8.17 4.70
CA GLU A 107 -10.63 -9.52 5.17
C GLU A 107 -9.90 -10.36 4.09
N PRO A 108 -8.77 -9.89 3.55
CA PRO A 108 -8.06 -10.59 2.47
C PRO A 108 -7.51 -11.93 2.97
N HIS A 109 -7.51 -12.94 2.09
CA HIS A 109 -6.87 -14.22 2.37
C HIS A 109 -5.34 -14.09 2.32
N VAL A 110 -4.84 -13.23 1.42
CA VAL A 110 -3.41 -13.06 1.15
C VAL A 110 -3.09 -11.60 0.95
N ILE A 111 -1.94 -11.16 1.49
CA ILE A 111 -1.40 -9.82 1.30
C ILE A 111 0.03 -9.94 0.75
N PHE A 112 0.30 -9.23 -0.35
CA PHE A 112 1.65 -9.11 -0.89
C PHE A 112 2.16 -7.67 -0.73
N PHE A 113 3.36 -7.52 -0.19
CA PHE A 113 4.13 -6.28 -0.18
C PHE A 113 5.18 -6.29 -1.28
N LEU A 114 5.04 -5.39 -2.27
CA LEU A 114 5.85 -5.37 -3.48
C LEU A 114 7.09 -4.46 -3.35
N GLY A 115 7.90 -4.68 -2.32
CA GLY A 115 9.18 -3.97 -2.13
C GLY A 115 9.08 -2.57 -1.55
N ASP A 116 10.26 -2.03 -1.28
CA ASP A 116 10.51 -0.75 -0.63
C ASP A 116 9.72 -0.62 0.68
N ILE A 117 9.95 -1.62 1.52
CA ILE A 117 9.40 -1.68 2.87
C ILE A 117 9.98 -0.56 3.72
N THR A 118 11.27 -0.31 3.55
CA THR A 118 12.08 0.62 4.30
C THR A 118 12.62 1.72 3.41
N ASP A 119 12.79 2.93 3.92
CA ASP A 119 13.41 4.03 3.18
C ASP A 119 14.95 3.93 3.18
N GLU A 120 15.51 3.42 4.29
CA GLU A 120 16.94 3.40 4.57
C GLU A 120 17.50 1.98 4.76
N GLY A 121 16.79 0.92 4.35
CA GLY A 121 17.20 -0.47 4.54
C GLY A 121 18.60 -0.76 4.00
N LYS A 122 18.93 -0.20 2.83
CA LYS A 122 20.25 -0.26 2.20
C LYS A 122 21.39 0.41 2.99
N TRP A 123 21.08 1.29 3.93
CA TRP A 123 22.07 2.08 4.68
C TRP A 123 22.11 1.76 6.18
N CYS A 124 21.08 1.13 6.71
CA CYS A 124 20.94 0.90 8.14
C CYS A 124 21.84 -0.26 8.65
N SER A 125 22.26 -0.15 9.91
CA SER A 125 22.94 -1.25 10.63
C SER A 125 21.99 -2.43 10.89
N ASP A 126 22.53 -3.61 11.19
CA ASP A 126 21.69 -4.78 11.50
C ASP A 126 20.77 -4.56 12.71
N HIS A 127 21.23 -3.80 13.70
CA HIS A 127 20.40 -3.41 14.86
C HIS A 127 19.22 -2.52 14.46
N GLU A 128 19.45 -1.56 13.57
CA GLU A 128 18.38 -0.70 13.05
C GLU A 128 17.43 -1.46 12.14
N TRP A 129 17.96 -2.42 11.36
CA TRP A 129 17.19 -3.34 10.55
C TRP A 129 16.21 -4.15 11.41
N GLU A 130 16.68 -4.82 12.45
CA GLU A 130 15.84 -5.62 13.36
C GLU A 130 14.73 -4.79 14.01
N LYS A 131 15.05 -3.57 14.45
CA LYS A 131 14.04 -2.63 14.98
C LYS A 131 13.00 -2.23 13.93
N THR A 132 13.42 -2.04 12.69
CA THR A 132 12.54 -1.65 11.59
C THR A 132 11.65 -2.82 11.15
N VAL A 133 12.19 -4.05 11.13
CA VAL A 133 11.41 -5.27 10.90
C VAL A 133 10.37 -5.50 12.01
N SER A 134 10.74 -5.30 13.28
CA SER A 134 9.78 -5.38 14.39
C SER A 134 8.66 -4.34 14.25
N ARG A 135 9.00 -3.10 13.88
CA ARG A 135 8.02 -2.04 13.56
C ARG A 135 7.12 -2.43 12.40
N PHE A 136 7.66 -2.98 11.31
CA PHE A 136 6.87 -3.46 10.18
C PHE A 136 5.80 -4.45 10.64
N HIS A 137 6.18 -5.49 11.39
CA HIS A 137 5.22 -6.48 11.89
C HIS A 137 4.19 -5.89 12.86
N SER A 138 4.55 -4.86 13.63
CA SER A 138 3.62 -4.16 14.51
C SER A 138 2.60 -3.31 13.73
N LEU A 139 3.03 -2.60 12.68
CA LEU A 139 2.15 -1.72 11.89
C LEU A 139 1.24 -2.55 10.98
N PHE A 140 1.79 -3.58 10.36
CA PHE A 140 1.13 -4.42 9.36
C PHE A 140 0.72 -5.78 9.93
N SER A 141 0.23 -5.81 11.17
CA SER A 141 -0.17 -7.04 11.84
C SER A 141 -1.40 -7.68 11.18
N VAL A 142 -1.34 -8.99 10.94
CA VAL A 142 -2.42 -9.80 10.34
C VAL A 142 -2.86 -10.93 11.28
N PRO A 143 -4.12 -11.40 11.21
CA PRO A 143 -4.54 -12.61 11.91
C PRO A 143 -3.87 -13.84 11.29
N THR A 144 -3.84 -14.95 12.03
CA THR A 144 -3.23 -16.23 11.57
C THR A 144 -3.88 -16.80 10.32
N SER A 145 -5.13 -16.42 10.02
CA SER A 145 -5.87 -16.83 8.82
C SER A 145 -5.43 -16.11 7.55
N THR A 146 -4.71 -14.99 7.65
CA THR A 146 -4.26 -14.20 6.50
C THR A 146 -2.77 -14.41 6.29
N LYS A 147 -2.40 -14.84 5.07
CA LYS A 147 -0.99 -15.02 4.68
C LYS A 147 -0.41 -13.67 4.24
N LEU A 148 0.82 -13.36 4.65
CA LEU A 148 1.53 -12.13 4.27
C LEU A 148 2.89 -12.51 3.68
N TYR A 149 3.18 -11.98 2.50
CA TYR A 149 4.44 -12.19 1.79
C TYR A 149 5.05 -10.86 1.37
N VAL A 150 6.37 -10.80 1.38
CA VAL A 150 7.14 -9.60 1.06
C VAL A 150 8.18 -9.96 0.01
N LEU A 151 8.38 -9.09 -0.96
CA LEU A 151 9.53 -9.11 -1.87
C LEU A 151 10.37 -7.86 -1.65
N ALA A 152 11.66 -7.91 -2.00
CA ALA A 152 12.60 -6.80 -1.76
C ALA A 152 12.43 -5.67 -2.78
N GLY A 153 12.57 -4.43 -2.33
CA GLY A 153 12.80 -3.26 -3.19
C GLY A 153 14.23 -2.71 -3.08
N ASN A 154 14.56 -1.73 -3.92
CA ASN A 154 15.91 -1.17 -3.99
C ASN A 154 16.28 -0.34 -2.74
N HIS A 155 15.32 0.22 -2.01
CA HIS A 155 15.59 0.86 -0.72
C HIS A 155 15.83 -0.14 0.41
N ASP A 156 15.34 -1.37 0.28
CA ASP A 156 15.54 -2.42 1.29
C ASP A 156 16.96 -3.00 1.25
N ILE A 157 17.46 -3.31 0.05
CA ILE A 157 18.73 -4.03 -0.13
C ILE A 157 19.78 -3.29 -0.97
N GLY A 158 19.40 -2.22 -1.67
CA GLY A 158 20.23 -1.48 -2.64
C GLY A 158 19.77 -1.70 -4.08
N PHE A 159 20.14 -0.78 -4.98
CA PHE A 159 20.10 -1.06 -6.42
C PHE A 159 21.09 -2.18 -6.76
N HIS A 160 20.94 -2.82 -7.93
CA HIS A 160 21.75 -3.97 -8.35
C HIS A 160 23.25 -3.85 -8.01
N TYR A 161 23.90 -2.76 -8.42
CA TYR A 161 25.34 -2.51 -8.20
C TYR A 161 25.75 -2.24 -6.75
N ASP A 162 24.78 -2.01 -5.88
CA ASP A 162 24.96 -1.75 -4.45
C ASP A 162 24.38 -2.88 -3.60
N VAL A 163 23.89 -3.99 -4.16
CA VAL A 163 23.44 -5.11 -3.31
C VAL A 163 24.65 -5.80 -2.68
N SER A 164 24.69 -5.90 -1.35
CA SER A 164 25.70 -6.67 -0.62
C SER A 164 25.13 -7.96 -0.03
N ASP A 165 25.95 -9.00 0.09
CA ASP A 165 25.57 -10.31 0.64
C ASP A 165 24.89 -10.21 2.01
N GLY A 166 25.41 -9.41 2.94
CA GLY A 166 24.83 -9.25 4.27
C GLY A 166 23.44 -8.60 4.26
N ARG A 167 23.22 -7.60 3.40
CA ARG A 167 21.90 -6.96 3.22
C ARG A 167 20.88 -7.91 2.63
N LEU A 168 21.29 -8.71 1.67
CA LEU A 168 20.46 -9.74 1.07
C LEU A 168 20.10 -10.82 2.10
N GLU A 169 21.09 -11.37 2.81
CA GLU A 169 20.89 -12.45 3.79
C GLU A 169 19.96 -12.01 4.93
N ARG A 170 20.16 -10.81 5.49
CA ARG A 170 19.28 -10.33 6.57
C ARG A 170 17.85 -10.09 6.09
N PHE A 171 17.66 -9.65 4.84
CA PHE A 171 16.34 -9.48 4.24
C PHE A 171 15.66 -10.85 4.06
N GLU A 172 16.35 -11.80 3.44
CA GLU A 172 15.88 -13.18 3.23
C GLU A 172 15.48 -13.82 4.56
N LYS A 173 16.29 -13.67 5.60
CA LYS A 173 16.01 -14.20 6.94
C LYS A 173 14.78 -13.55 7.58
N SER A 174 14.62 -12.24 7.43
CA SER A 174 13.53 -11.49 8.08
C SER A 174 12.17 -11.77 7.44
N PHE A 175 12.13 -11.93 6.12
CA PHE A 175 10.88 -12.02 5.36
C PHE A 175 10.66 -13.36 4.65
N GLN A 176 11.60 -14.30 4.76
CA GLN A 176 11.60 -15.59 4.03
C GLN A 176 11.47 -15.36 2.52
N ALA A 177 12.23 -14.40 2.01
CA ALA A 177 12.09 -13.86 0.66
C ALA A 177 13.35 -14.14 -0.17
N PRO A 178 13.55 -15.37 -0.68
CA PRO A 178 14.67 -15.71 -1.56
C PRO A 178 14.60 -14.92 -2.88
N HIS A 179 15.62 -15.05 -3.73
CA HIS A 179 15.66 -14.33 -5.01
C HIS A 179 14.46 -14.63 -5.90
N VAL A 180 14.03 -15.89 -5.96
CA VAL A 180 12.79 -16.29 -6.63
C VAL A 180 11.99 -17.22 -5.73
N ARG A 181 10.71 -16.90 -5.51
CA ARG A 181 9.82 -17.69 -4.65
C ARG A 181 8.55 -18.08 -5.42
N LEU A 182 8.25 -19.37 -5.47
CA LEU A 182 6.94 -19.88 -5.87
C LEU A 182 6.05 -19.98 -4.62
N ILE A 183 4.87 -19.38 -4.70
CA ILE A 183 3.80 -19.50 -3.70
C ILE A 183 2.59 -20.07 -4.40
N THR A 184 2.19 -21.29 -4.02
CA THR A 184 0.92 -21.89 -4.44
C THR A 184 -0.09 -21.71 -3.33
N ILE A 185 -1.26 -21.14 -3.67
CA ILE A 185 -2.35 -20.85 -2.75
C ILE A 185 -3.60 -21.52 -3.28
N ASP A 186 -4.47 -21.95 -2.36
CA ASP A 186 -5.68 -22.71 -2.65
C ASP A 186 -5.36 -24.19 -2.94
N ASP A 187 -5.40 -25.01 -1.88
CA ASP A 187 -4.89 -26.40 -1.89
C ASP A 187 -5.64 -27.31 -2.87
N ASP A 188 -6.87 -26.95 -3.28
CA ASP A 188 -7.64 -27.75 -4.24
C ASP A 188 -7.37 -27.35 -5.71
N ASP A 189 -7.14 -26.06 -5.94
CA ASP A 189 -7.18 -25.45 -7.27
C ASP A 189 -5.83 -24.91 -7.74
N ASN A 190 -4.85 -24.78 -6.83
CA ASN A 190 -3.47 -24.37 -7.04
C ASN A 190 -3.32 -23.09 -7.87
N ILE A 191 -3.41 -21.94 -7.21
CA ILE A 191 -3.13 -20.62 -7.79
C ILE A 191 -1.69 -20.24 -7.48
N ASP A 192 -0.87 -20.22 -8.52
CA ASP A 192 0.57 -19.97 -8.43
C ASP A 192 0.93 -18.49 -8.55
N PHE A 193 1.79 -18.03 -7.65
CA PHE A 193 2.42 -16.70 -7.66
C PHE A 193 3.94 -16.89 -7.68
N ILE A 194 4.62 -16.23 -8.62
CA ILE A 194 6.08 -16.20 -8.68
C ILE A 194 6.53 -14.80 -8.27
N LEU A 195 7.23 -14.70 -7.14
CA LEU A 195 7.82 -13.47 -6.64
C LEU A 195 9.27 -13.44 -7.07
N ILE A 196 9.72 -12.32 -7.64
CA ILE A 196 11.11 -12.12 -8.04
C ILE A 196 11.72 -10.91 -7.32
N ASN A 197 12.97 -11.07 -6.89
CA ASN A 197 13.83 -9.96 -6.51
C ASN A 197 14.33 -9.29 -7.79
N SER A 198 13.72 -8.17 -8.19
CA SER A 198 14.04 -7.47 -9.45
C SER A 198 15.50 -7.03 -9.57
N MET A 199 16.17 -6.74 -8.44
CA MET A 199 17.58 -6.36 -8.42
C MET A 199 18.50 -7.52 -8.83
N ALA A 200 17.99 -8.75 -8.87
CA ALA A 200 18.70 -9.92 -9.36
C ALA A 200 18.47 -10.21 -10.85
N PHE A 201 17.78 -9.35 -11.60
CA PHE A 201 17.50 -9.52 -13.03
C PHE A 201 18.16 -8.43 -13.90
N GLU A 202 19.40 -8.07 -13.58
CA GLU A 202 20.20 -7.09 -14.35
C GLU A 202 20.67 -7.63 -15.71
N GLY A 203 20.96 -8.94 -15.76
CA GLY A 203 21.46 -9.66 -16.94
C GLY A 203 22.98 -9.62 -17.12
N ASP A 204 23.74 -9.28 -16.07
CA ASP A 204 25.21 -9.16 -16.11
C ASP A 204 25.97 -10.45 -15.73
N GLN A 205 25.23 -11.54 -15.49
CA GLN A 205 25.75 -12.85 -15.08
C GLN A 205 26.54 -12.86 -13.76
N CYS A 206 26.36 -11.84 -12.91
CA CYS A 206 26.96 -11.86 -11.58
C CYS A 206 26.37 -12.98 -10.70
N ARG A 207 26.98 -13.22 -9.54
CA ARG A 207 26.56 -14.27 -8.60
C ARG A 207 25.09 -14.14 -8.18
N LEU A 208 24.61 -12.91 -8.00
CA LEU A 208 23.23 -12.58 -7.65
C LEU A 208 22.27 -13.00 -8.78
N CYS A 209 22.56 -12.60 -10.02
CA CYS A 209 21.77 -12.95 -11.21
C CYS A 209 21.78 -14.45 -11.51
N ALA A 210 22.96 -15.08 -11.48
CA ALA A 210 23.09 -16.51 -11.75
C ALA A 210 22.27 -17.36 -10.78
N ARG A 211 22.21 -16.96 -9.49
CA ARG A 211 21.38 -17.65 -8.49
C ARG A 211 19.89 -17.46 -8.76
N ALA A 212 19.44 -16.24 -9.02
CA ALA A 212 18.04 -15.96 -9.34
C ALA A 212 17.58 -16.70 -10.61
N GLU A 213 18.40 -16.72 -11.65
CA GLU A 213 18.11 -17.46 -12.88
C GLU A 213 18.02 -18.97 -12.65
N LYS A 214 18.90 -19.53 -11.81
CA LYS A 214 18.85 -20.94 -11.44
C LYS A 214 17.54 -21.27 -10.71
N GLU A 215 17.21 -20.51 -9.67
CA GLU A 215 15.97 -20.69 -8.89
C GLU A 215 14.73 -20.56 -9.79
N LEU A 216 14.71 -19.57 -10.69
CA LEU A 216 13.63 -19.40 -11.66
C LEU A 216 13.49 -20.60 -12.60
N ASN A 217 14.61 -21.08 -13.16
CA ASN A 217 14.58 -22.21 -14.08
C ASN A 217 14.11 -23.49 -13.38
N GLU A 218 14.50 -23.73 -12.13
CA GLU A 218 14.02 -24.86 -11.33
C GLU A 218 12.50 -24.80 -11.12
N ILE A 219 11.98 -23.63 -10.72
CA ILE A 219 10.54 -23.40 -10.53
C ILE A 219 9.77 -23.61 -11.84
N VAL A 220 10.21 -22.98 -12.94
CA VAL A 220 9.54 -23.05 -14.24
C VAL A 220 9.55 -24.49 -14.79
N ASN A 221 10.66 -25.21 -14.63
CA ASN A 221 10.74 -26.61 -15.04
C ASN A 221 9.79 -27.51 -14.26
N ASN A 222 9.62 -27.26 -12.95
CA ASN A 222 8.68 -28.00 -12.13
C ASN A 222 7.22 -27.71 -12.51
N LEU A 223 6.88 -26.44 -12.78
CA LEU A 223 5.55 -26.04 -13.25
C LEU A 223 5.22 -26.67 -14.61
N HIS A 224 6.17 -26.69 -15.55
CA HIS A 224 5.98 -27.33 -16.86
C HIS A 224 5.83 -28.85 -16.81
N ARG A 225 6.40 -29.50 -15.78
CA ARG A 225 6.24 -30.96 -15.56
C ARG A 225 4.88 -31.31 -14.97
N SER A 226 4.24 -30.37 -14.27
CA SER A 226 2.88 -30.57 -13.79
C SER A 226 1.94 -30.64 -14.99
N GLU A 227 1.14 -31.71 -15.10
CA GLU A 227 0.14 -31.84 -16.17
C GLU A 227 -0.97 -30.78 -16.09
N THR A 228 -1.04 -30.05 -14.97
CA THR A 228 -1.91 -28.90 -14.80
C THR A 228 -1.36 -27.69 -15.55
N SER A 229 -2.08 -27.22 -16.58
CA SER A 229 -1.78 -25.95 -17.26
C SER A 229 -2.07 -24.76 -16.33
N THR A 230 -1.23 -24.53 -15.31
CA THR A 230 -1.31 -23.32 -14.49
C THR A 230 -0.63 -22.17 -15.23
N LYS A 231 -1.20 -20.98 -15.12
CA LYS A 231 -0.57 -19.73 -15.59
C LYS A 231 -0.33 -18.87 -14.36
N PRO A 232 0.92 -18.73 -13.89
CA PRO A 232 1.19 -18.04 -12.64
C PRO A 232 0.96 -16.54 -12.75
N VAL A 233 0.84 -15.89 -11.60
CA VAL A 233 0.92 -14.43 -11.45
C VAL A 233 2.35 -14.04 -11.12
N LEU A 234 2.95 -13.14 -11.89
CA LEU A 234 4.31 -12.64 -11.64
C LEU A 234 4.26 -11.40 -10.74
N LEU A 235 5.04 -11.40 -9.67
CA LEU A 235 5.18 -10.29 -8.74
C LEU A 235 6.63 -9.80 -8.73
N SER A 236 6.84 -8.50 -8.95
CA SER A 236 8.16 -7.85 -8.98
C SER A 236 8.09 -6.51 -8.25
N HIS A 237 9.22 -5.97 -7.80
CA HIS A 237 9.27 -4.58 -7.35
C HIS A 237 9.40 -3.64 -8.55
N PHE A 238 10.44 -3.80 -9.38
CA PHE A 238 10.56 -2.99 -10.60
C PHE A 238 9.51 -3.38 -11.64
N PRO A 239 8.91 -2.40 -12.34
CA PRO A 239 8.09 -2.66 -13.51
C PRO A 239 8.85 -3.41 -14.58
N LEU A 240 8.11 -4.16 -15.39
CA LEU A 240 8.65 -4.67 -16.64
C LEU A 240 8.97 -3.52 -17.59
N TYR A 241 9.83 -3.79 -18.56
CA TYR A 241 10.30 -2.80 -19.50
C TYR A 241 9.15 -2.09 -20.21
N ARG A 242 9.12 -0.76 -20.08
CA ARG A 242 8.34 0.16 -20.89
C ARG A 242 9.10 1.47 -21.05
N VAL A 243 8.96 2.13 -22.19
CA VAL A 243 9.71 3.36 -22.49
C VAL A 243 9.36 4.49 -21.53
N SER A 244 8.08 4.63 -21.18
CA SER A 244 7.57 5.63 -20.25
C SER A 244 6.18 5.23 -19.76
N ASP A 245 5.60 6.05 -18.88
CA ASP A 245 4.22 5.89 -18.39
C ASP A 245 3.18 6.56 -19.32
N ALA A 246 3.58 6.97 -20.52
CA ALA A 246 2.70 7.67 -21.46
C ALA A 246 1.48 6.84 -21.88
N ASN A 247 1.64 5.52 -21.94
CA ASN A 247 0.60 4.56 -22.31
C ASN A 247 -0.19 4.01 -21.10
N CYS A 248 0.03 4.53 -19.90
CA CYS A 248 -0.73 4.11 -18.72
C CYS A 248 -2.19 4.57 -18.83
N SER A 249 -3.08 3.62 -19.14
CA SER A 249 -4.48 3.88 -19.51
C SER A 249 -5.39 4.39 -18.37
N LEU A 250 -4.90 4.43 -17.13
CA LEU A 250 -5.70 4.76 -15.94
C LEU A 250 -5.01 5.75 -14.98
N TRP A 251 -4.06 6.55 -15.47
CA TRP A 251 -3.33 7.52 -14.64
C TRP A 251 -4.27 8.66 -14.19
N THR A 252 -4.46 8.84 -12.88
CA THR A 252 -5.43 9.79 -12.31
C THR A 252 -4.90 11.22 -12.16
N GLN A 253 -3.63 11.46 -12.41
CA GLN A 253 -3.07 12.81 -12.41
C GLN A 253 -2.71 13.18 -13.88
N SER A 254 -2.37 14.42 -14.19
CA SER A 254 -1.91 14.81 -15.52
C SER A 254 -0.55 15.49 -15.37
N SER A 255 0.49 14.71 -15.15
CA SER A 255 1.83 15.20 -14.95
C SER A 255 2.57 15.01 -16.26
N SER A 256 3.44 15.96 -16.56
CA SER A 256 4.45 15.80 -17.61
C SER A 256 5.38 14.63 -17.33
N SER A 257 5.49 14.16 -16.07
CA SER A 257 6.38 13.05 -15.69
C SER A 257 6.07 11.75 -16.42
N LYS A 258 4.81 11.50 -16.82
CA LYS A 258 4.46 10.28 -17.54
C LYS A 258 5.15 10.15 -18.91
N PHE A 259 5.60 11.26 -19.48
CA PHE A 259 6.31 11.27 -20.77
C PHE A 259 7.83 11.19 -20.60
N VAL A 260 8.33 11.20 -19.36
CA VAL A 260 9.76 11.01 -19.08
C VAL A 260 10.12 9.57 -19.41
N SER A 261 11.21 9.40 -20.16
CA SER A 261 11.70 8.09 -20.53
C SER A 261 12.28 7.40 -19.29
N HIS A 262 11.84 6.18 -19.04
CA HIS A 262 12.40 5.32 -18.00
C HIS A 262 13.81 4.87 -18.36
N LYS A 263 14.68 4.88 -17.35
CA LYS A 263 16.02 4.32 -17.41
C LYS A 263 15.95 2.83 -17.06
N GLN A 264 16.27 1.98 -18.02
CA GLN A 264 16.42 0.54 -17.79
C GLN A 264 17.41 0.27 -16.65
N ARG A 265 17.13 -0.76 -15.85
CA ARG A 265 17.89 -1.21 -14.68
C ARG A 265 17.84 -0.27 -13.46
N TYR A 266 17.05 0.80 -13.56
CA TYR A 266 16.82 1.75 -12.48
C TYR A 266 15.32 1.92 -12.26
N ASP A 267 14.62 2.49 -13.24
CA ASP A 267 13.19 2.79 -13.12
C ASP A 267 12.32 1.58 -13.53
N VAL A 268 12.86 0.73 -14.41
CA VAL A 268 12.22 -0.50 -14.94
C VAL A 268 13.28 -1.57 -15.18
N LEU A 269 12.87 -2.83 -15.27
CA LEU A 269 13.75 -3.91 -15.75
C LEU A 269 14.23 -3.64 -17.18
N SER A 270 15.37 -4.24 -17.56
CA SER A 270 15.83 -4.19 -18.94
C SER A 270 14.81 -4.86 -19.88
N GLN A 271 14.81 -4.43 -21.15
CA GLN A 271 13.97 -5.06 -22.16
C GLN A 271 14.23 -6.56 -22.26
N GLU A 272 15.51 -6.95 -22.29
CA GLU A 272 15.94 -8.35 -22.35
C GLU A 272 15.45 -9.16 -21.14
N ALA A 273 15.60 -8.64 -19.92
CA ALA A 273 15.14 -9.33 -18.72
C ALA A 273 13.62 -9.51 -18.74
N SER A 274 12.89 -8.48 -19.14
CA SER A 274 11.42 -8.50 -19.21
C SER A 274 10.92 -9.52 -20.23
N GLU A 275 11.49 -9.54 -21.44
CA GLU A 275 11.17 -10.51 -22.48
C GLU A 275 11.51 -11.94 -22.05
N ASN A 276 12.65 -12.15 -21.38
CA ASN A 276 13.06 -13.45 -20.87
C ASN A 276 12.11 -13.96 -19.78
N LEU A 277 11.71 -13.10 -18.83
CA LEU A 277 10.74 -13.42 -17.78
C LEU A 277 9.39 -13.82 -18.38
N LEU A 278 8.83 -13.00 -19.28
CA LEU A 278 7.55 -13.28 -19.94
C LEU A 278 7.62 -14.59 -20.74
N LYS A 279 8.73 -14.85 -21.44
CA LYS A 279 8.95 -16.07 -22.23
C LYS A 279 9.03 -17.33 -21.38
N LYS A 280 9.78 -17.29 -20.27
CA LYS A 280 10.00 -18.45 -19.38
C LYS A 280 8.77 -18.74 -18.52
N ILE A 281 8.23 -17.71 -17.88
CA ILE A 281 7.15 -17.84 -16.90
C ILE A 281 5.79 -17.98 -17.56
N LYS A 282 5.57 -17.30 -18.69
CA LYS A 282 4.26 -17.19 -19.38
C LYS A 282 3.14 -16.80 -18.40
N PRO A 283 3.32 -15.69 -17.64
CA PRO A 283 2.35 -15.31 -16.62
C PRO A 283 1.03 -14.88 -17.27
N ARG A 284 -0.06 -15.03 -16.53
CA ARG A 284 -1.36 -14.47 -16.95
C ARG A 284 -1.57 -13.03 -16.51
N LEU A 285 -0.85 -12.61 -15.47
CA LEU A 285 -0.99 -11.32 -14.82
C LEU A 285 0.34 -10.94 -14.16
N VAL A 286 0.69 -9.66 -14.21
CA VAL A 286 1.90 -9.13 -13.57
C VAL A 286 1.51 -8.00 -12.62
N PHE A 287 2.08 -8.00 -11.41
CA PHE A 287 2.03 -6.85 -10.50
C PHE A 287 3.44 -6.37 -10.20
N THR A 288 3.63 -5.06 -10.31
CA THR A 288 4.90 -4.36 -10.08
C THR A 288 4.70 -3.13 -9.19
N ALA A 289 5.75 -2.37 -8.87
CA ALA A 289 5.71 -1.20 -8.01
C ALA A 289 6.80 -0.17 -8.41
N HIS A 290 7.50 0.44 -7.44
CA HIS A 290 8.70 1.27 -7.60
C HIS A 290 8.46 2.68 -8.18
N THR A 291 7.61 2.85 -9.20
CA THR A 291 7.37 4.20 -9.76
C THR A 291 6.46 5.05 -8.86
N HIS A 292 5.98 4.49 -7.74
CA HIS A 292 5.00 5.06 -6.80
C HIS A 292 3.62 5.33 -7.40
N ASP A 293 3.49 5.28 -8.72
CA ASP A 293 2.33 5.66 -9.48
C ASP A 293 1.52 4.45 -9.95
N PHE A 294 0.20 4.62 -9.95
CA PHE A 294 -0.69 3.59 -10.47
C PHE A 294 -0.65 3.56 -12.00
N CYS A 295 -0.35 2.40 -12.58
CA CYS A 295 -0.36 2.22 -14.02
C CYS A 295 -0.97 0.86 -14.42
N TYR A 296 -1.75 0.87 -15.49
CA TYR A 296 -2.10 -0.33 -16.25
C TYR A 296 -1.43 -0.26 -17.61
N THR A 297 -0.65 -1.29 -17.93
CA THR A 297 -0.04 -1.49 -19.24
C THR A 297 -0.23 -2.93 -19.69
N GLU A 298 -0.03 -3.19 -20.97
CA GLU A 298 -0.16 -4.52 -21.56
C GLU A 298 1.12 -4.89 -22.30
N HIS A 299 1.66 -6.05 -21.97
CA HIS A 299 2.75 -6.68 -22.72
C HIS A 299 2.18 -7.63 -23.76
N THR A 300 2.95 -7.93 -24.78
CA THR A 300 2.58 -8.91 -25.80
C THR A 300 3.55 -10.08 -25.73
N ASP A 301 3.02 -11.30 -25.58
CA ASP A 301 3.85 -12.50 -25.66
C ASP A 301 4.26 -12.82 -27.11
N MET A 302 5.15 -13.81 -27.29
CA MET A 302 5.60 -14.22 -28.63
C MET A 302 4.47 -14.72 -29.55
N LYS A 303 3.28 -15.04 -29.01
CA LYS A 303 2.10 -15.51 -29.74
C LYS A 303 1.07 -14.39 -29.96
N GLY A 304 1.38 -13.15 -29.60
CA GLY A 304 0.45 -12.03 -29.71
C GLY A 304 -0.59 -11.95 -28.58
N LYS A 305 -0.52 -12.80 -27.55
CA LYS A 305 -1.41 -12.71 -26.40
C LYS A 305 -1.00 -11.55 -25.51
N LYS A 306 -1.99 -10.74 -25.12
CA LYS A 306 -1.80 -9.64 -24.17
C LYS A 306 -1.64 -10.16 -22.75
N ILE A 307 -0.65 -9.64 -22.05
CA ILE A 307 -0.37 -9.92 -20.64
C ILE A 307 -0.51 -8.59 -19.87
N PRO A 308 -1.54 -8.43 -19.03
CA PRO A 308 -1.72 -7.23 -18.25
C PRO A 308 -0.66 -7.09 -17.15
N GLU A 309 -0.10 -5.89 -17.01
CA GLU A 309 0.74 -5.48 -15.89
C GLU A 309 0.07 -4.33 -15.14
N TRP A 310 0.00 -4.48 -13.82
CA TRP A 310 -0.48 -3.46 -12.89
C TRP A 310 0.66 -2.98 -11.99
N THR A 311 1.01 -1.70 -12.09
CA THR A 311 1.94 -1.06 -11.14
C THR A 311 1.15 -0.61 -9.92
N VAL A 312 1.47 -1.18 -8.76
CA VAL A 312 0.92 -0.85 -7.45
C VAL A 312 1.51 0.48 -6.99
N PRO A 313 0.67 1.49 -6.70
CA PRO A 313 1.12 2.79 -6.25
C PRO A 313 1.61 2.76 -4.80
N SER A 314 2.31 3.83 -4.40
CA SER A 314 2.78 4.01 -3.03
C SER A 314 1.64 4.00 -2.02
N PHE A 315 1.85 3.23 -0.95
CA PHE A 315 0.91 3.13 0.17
C PHE A 315 1.10 4.25 1.21
N SER A 316 2.28 4.90 1.19
CA SER A 316 2.66 5.95 2.13
C SER A 316 2.43 7.35 1.54
N TRP A 317 2.03 8.29 2.40
CA TRP A 317 1.97 9.71 2.05
C TRP A 317 3.34 10.35 1.77
N ARG A 318 4.45 9.64 2.00
CA ARG A 318 5.81 10.16 1.80
C ARG A 318 6.05 10.61 0.35
N TYR A 319 5.53 9.85 -0.61
CA TYR A 319 5.77 10.09 -2.04
C TYR A 319 4.55 10.60 -2.79
N ARG A 320 3.35 10.42 -2.25
CA ARG A 320 2.09 10.81 -2.91
C ARG A 320 1.07 11.36 -1.93
N ASP A 321 0.38 12.40 -2.36
CA ASP A 321 -0.79 12.92 -1.63
C ASP A 321 -1.95 11.92 -1.59
N ASP A 322 -2.08 11.08 -2.62
CA ASP A 322 -3.18 10.13 -2.82
C ASP A 322 -2.72 8.67 -2.88
N PRO A 323 -2.25 8.10 -1.75
CA PRO A 323 -1.81 6.73 -1.69
C PRO A 323 -2.97 5.77 -1.95
N SER A 324 -2.63 4.54 -2.32
CA SER A 324 -3.64 3.53 -2.66
C SER A 324 -3.12 2.12 -2.50
N LEU A 325 -4.03 1.15 -2.63
CA LEU A 325 -3.76 -0.28 -2.65
C LEU A 325 -4.51 -0.92 -3.82
N MET A 326 -4.19 -2.18 -4.12
CA MET A 326 -4.90 -2.93 -5.15
C MET A 326 -5.53 -4.20 -4.59
N LEU A 327 -6.71 -4.55 -5.09
CA LEU A 327 -7.43 -5.78 -4.75
C LEU A 327 -7.60 -6.65 -5.99
N LEU A 328 -7.34 -7.94 -5.85
CA LEU A 328 -7.50 -8.96 -6.87
C LEU A 328 -8.46 -10.03 -6.37
N SER A 329 -9.49 -10.29 -7.16
CA SER A 329 -10.29 -11.51 -7.07
C SER A 329 -9.79 -12.48 -8.13
N ILE A 330 -9.40 -13.69 -7.74
CA ILE A 330 -8.77 -14.65 -8.65
C ILE A 330 -9.26 -16.08 -8.43
N THR A 331 -9.45 -16.81 -9.52
CA THR A 331 -9.61 -18.27 -9.58
C THR A 331 -8.59 -18.86 -10.55
N THR A 332 -8.58 -20.19 -10.77
CA THR A 332 -7.66 -20.84 -11.71
C THR A 332 -7.69 -20.26 -13.12
N ASN A 333 -8.87 -19.83 -13.59
CA ASN A 333 -9.06 -19.39 -14.97
C ASN A 333 -9.78 -18.05 -15.14
N ASN A 334 -9.92 -17.25 -14.08
CA ASN A 334 -10.53 -15.93 -14.14
C ASN A 334 -9.90 -14.98 -13.13
N GLU A 335 -9.83 -13.70 -13.47
CA GLU A 335 -9.33 -12.65 -12.60
C GLU A 335 -10.01 -11.31 -12.84
N ARG A 336 -10.05 -10.50 -11.78
CA ARG A 336 -10.42 -9.10 -11.87
C ARG A 336 -9.64 -8.30 -10.83
N VAL A 337 -9.20 -7.11 -11.23
CA VAL A 337 -8.40 -6.21 -10.40
C VAL A 337 -9.17 -4.91 -10.16
N SER A 338 -9.03 -4.34 -8.97
CA SER A 338 -9.51 -3.01 -8.63
C SER A 338 -8.45 -2.19 -7.92
N HIS A 339 -8.50 -0.88 -8.13
CA HIS A 339 -7.65 0.12 -7.49
C HIS A 339 -8.45 0.82 -6.40
N CYS A 340 -7.98 0.76 -5.15
CA CYS A 340 -8.64 1.37 -4.01
C CYS A 340 -7.82 2.54 -3.48
N ARG A 341 -8.45 3.72 -3.42
CA ARG A 341 -7.82 4.92 -2.86
C ARG A 341 -7.78 4.87 -1.33
N LEU A 342 -6.78 5.52 -0.76
CA LEU A 342 -6.68 5.82 0.67
C LEU A 342 -6.91 7.32 0.90
N PRO A 343 -7.15 7.76 2.16
CA PRO A 343 -7.29 9.17 2.46
C PRO A 343 -6.10 9.99 1.96
N ARG A 344 -6.38 11.15 1.38
CA ARG A 344 -5.32 12.07 0.94
C ARG A 344 -4.75 12.85 2.11
N GLU A 345 -3.44 13.11 2.10
CA GLU A 345 -2.81 13.92 3.12
C GLU A 345 -3.41 15.33 3.16
N SER A 346 -3.52 15.95 1.98
CA SER A 346 -4.13 17.26 1.77
C SER A 346 -5.55 17.30 2.31
N THR A 347 -6.35 16.26 2.09
CA THR A 347 -7.74 16.21 2.57
C THR A 347 -7.79 16.17 4.09
N VAL A 348 -6.88 15.45 4.76
CA VAL A 348 -6.80 15.43 6.22
C VAL A 348 -6.41 16.81 6.75
N PHE A 349 -5.40 17.46 6.17
CA PHE A 349 -5.00 18.80 6.59
C PHE A 349 -6.07 19.86 6.33
N TRP A 350 -6.73 19.85 5.17
CA TRP A 350 -7.85 20.74 4.89
C TRP A 350 -9.01 20.51 5.86
N SER A 351 -9.30 19.26 6.22
CA SER A 351 -10.33 18.92 7.21
C SER A 351 -10.02 19.53 8.57
N TYR A 352 -8.75 19.45 9.01
CA TYR A 352 -8.30 20.13 10.23
C TYR A 352 -8.39 21.65 10.12
N GLY A 353 -7.95 22.24 9.00
CA GLY A 353 -7.97 23.69 8.79
C GLY A 353 -9.40 24.26 8.79
N ILE A 354 -10.31 23.62 8.08
CA ILE A 354 -11.74 23.98 8.05
C ILE A 354 -12.35 23.81 9.44
N GLY A 355 -12.07 22.70 10.13
CA GLY A 355 -12.55 22.45 11.48
C GLY A 355 -12.08 23.52 12.48
N ALA A 356 -10.81 23.91 12.42
CA ALA A 356 -10.25 24.97 13.25
C ALA A 356 -10.88 26.34 12.95
N PHE A 357 -11.08 26.67 11.67
CA PHE A 357 -11.75 27.90 11.25
C PHE A 357 -13.18 27.97 11.79
N LEU A 358 -13.96 26.90 11.62
CA LEU A 358 -15.33 26.81 12.13
C LEU A 358 -15.38 26.90 13.67
N LEU A 359 -14.39 26.32 14.36
CA LEU A 359 -14.29 26.41 15.81
C LEU A 359 -13.99 27.83 16.28
N ILE A 360 -13.06 28.53 15.63
CA ILE A 360 -12.75 29.93 15.93
C ILE A 360 -13.99 30.81 15.69
N PHE A 361 -14.67 30.61 14.57
CA PHE A 361 -15.92 31.30 14.27
C PHE A 361 -16.98 31.03 15.35
N TYR A 362 -17.16 29.76 15.76
CA TYR A 362 -18.05 29.38 16.84
C TYR A 362 -17.69 30.07 18.17
N ILE A 363 -16.40 30.19 18.49
CA ILE A 363 -15.94 30.85 19.72
C ILE A 363 -16.26 32.36 19.68
N LEU A 364 -15.91 33.04 18.60
CA LEU A 364 -16.06 34.49 18.46
C LEU A 364 -17.53 34.96 18.41
N PHE A 365 -18.40 34.18 17.76
CA PHE A 365 -19.80 34.56 17.53
C PHE A 365 -20.78 33.83 18.46
N GLY A 366 -20.48 32.58 18.83
CA GLY A 366 -21.27 31.79 19.78
C GLY A 366 -20.99 32.10 21.25
N GLY A 367 -19.79 32.58 21.58
CA GLY A 367 -19.37 32.91 22.95
C GLY A 367 -19.99 34.20 23.51
N ARG A 368 -20.58 35.07 22.69
CA ARG A 368 -21.08 36.39 23.13
C ARG A 368 -22.19 36.31 24.19
N ARG A 369 -23.02 35.26 24.17
CA ARG A 369 -24.09 35.05 25.18
C ARG A 369 -23.54 34.56 26.53
N PRO A 370 -22.77 33.46 26.63
CA PRO A 370 -22.24 32.98 27.91
C PRO A 370 -21.20 33.92 28.54
N PHE A 371 -20.30 34.54 27.76
CA PHE A 371 -19.32 35.51 28.30
C PHE A 371 -19.96 36.84 28.71
N GLY A 372 -20.97 37.32 27.97
CA GLY A 372 -21.76 38.49 28.38
C GLY A 372 -22.53 38.26 29.68
N LEU A 373 -23.17 37.09 29.83
CA LEU A 373 -23.82 36.67 31.09
C LEU A 373 -22.82 36.55 32.25
N PHE A 374 -21.64 35.99 32.02
CA PHE A 374 -20.60 35.87 33.05
C PHE A 374 -20.03 37.24 33.47
N ALA A 375 -19.72 38.12 32.54
CA ALA A 375 -19.28 39.49 32.82
C ALA A 375 -20.35 40.28 33.59
N PHE A 376 -21.63 40.15 33.21
CA PHE A 376 -22.76 40.76 33.91
C PHE A 376 -22.95 40.19 35.34
N CYS A 377 -22.78 38.87 35.51
CA CYS A 377 -22.76 38.16 36.79
C CYS A 377 -21.61 38.66 37.70
N PHE A 378 -20.42 38.88 37.14
CA PHE A 378 -19.21 39.33 37.87
C PHE A 378 -19.26 40.82 38.26
N LEU A 379 -19.72 41.70 37.35
CA LEU A 379 -19.94 43.13 37.62
C LEU A 379 -20.99 43.36 38.72
N ARG A 380 -22.09 42.60 38.72
CA ARG A 380 -23.14 42.70 39.75
C ARG A 380 -22.67 42.24 41.14
N LYS A 381 -21.63 41.41 41.21
CA LYS A 381 -20.99 40.98 42.48
C LYS A 381 -20.09 42.08 43.07
N ARG A 382 -19.48 42.94 42.23
CA ARG A 382 -18.69 44.11 42.67
C ARG A 382 -19.54 45.31 43.13
N ILE A 383 -20.75 45.47 42.60
CA ILE A 383 -21.65 46.59 42.93
C ILE A 383 -22.43 46.34 44.25
N LYS A 384 -22.34 45.13 44.83
CA LYS A 384 -23.03 44.74 46.09
C LYS A 384 -22.07 44.48 47.27
N LEU A 385 -20.87 45.04 47.22
CA LEU A 385 -19.90 45.05 48.32
C LEU A 385 -19.73 46.48 48.83
#